data_AF-A0A7W8IP39-F1
#
_entry.id   AF-A0A7W8IP39-F1
#
_cell.length_a   1.000
_cell.length_b   1.000
_cell.length_c   1.000
_cell.angle_alpha   90.00
_cell.angle_beta   90.00
_cell.angle_gamma   90.00
#
_symmetry.space_group_name_H-M   'P 1'
#
loop_
_entity.id
_entity.type
_entity.pdbx_description
1 polymer ?
#
loop_
_entity_poly.entity_id
_entity_poly.type
_entity_poly.pdbx_seq_one_letter_code
_entity_poly.pdbx_strand_id
1 'polypeptide(L)'
;MSTWNRIESGIKQGLKDVAASYGINWSGAANTASKVGPATVGARNGWRETEAEVRTKISQAETRLAAGRIEKAATQTMIKGAAKGAIKAIGIWGFIPDIVIFANGFRKGYSAAGN
;
A
#
# COMPACT_ATOMS: atom_id res chain seq x y z
N MET A 1 5.09 0.95 -16.82
CA MET A 1 5.55 0.37 -15.54
C MET A 1 4.39 -0.41 -14.90
N SER A 2 4.62 -1.59 -14.30
CA SER A 2 3.54 -2.43 -13.75
C SER A 2 2.96 -1.84 -12.45
N THR A 3 1.70 -2.15 -12.12
CA THR A 3 1.07 -1.76 -10.83
C THR A 3 1.90 -2.21 -9.63
N TRP A 4 2.53 -3.39 -9.71
CA TRP A 4 3.39 -3.93 -8.66
C TRP A 4 4.66 -3.10 -8.46
N ASN A 5 5.33 -2.69 -9.54
CA ASN A 5 6.51 -1.83 -9.44
C ASN A 5 6.15 -0.49 -8.77
N ARG A 6 4.95 0.03 -9.02
CA ARG A 6 4.44 1.25 -8.37
C ARG A 6 4.13 1.02 -6.89
N ILE A 7 3.52 -0.10 -6.52
CA ILE A 7 3.28 -0.48 -5.11
C ILE A 7 4.61 -0.61 -4.38
N GLU A 8 5.60 -1.28 -4.96
CA GLU A 8 6.92 -1.45 -4.36
C GLU A 8 7.64 -0.10 -4.18
N SER A 9 7.56 0.78 -5.19
CA SER A 9 8.05 2.16 -5.09
C SER A 9 7.37 2.92 -3.94
N GLY A 10 6.04 2.78 -3.82
CA GLY A 10 5.28 3.32 -2.70
C GLY A 10 5.77 2.79 -1.35
N ILE A 11 5.93 1.48 -1.20
CA ILE A 11 6.44 0.87 0.05
C ILE A 11 7.81 1.43 0.41
N LYS A 12 8.74 1.49 -0.54
CA LYS A 12 10.08 2.03 -0.33
C LYS A 12 10.04 3.48 0.14
N GLN A 13 9.21 4.32 -0.50
CA GLN A 13 9.09 5.72 -0.13
C GLN A 13 8.36 5.91 1.22
N GLY A 14 7.31 5.15 1.50
CA GLY A 14 6.60 5.18 2.78
C GLY A 14 7.51 4.80 3.96
N LEU A 15 8.33 3.76 3.79
CA LEU A 15 9.34 3.36 4.78
C LEU A 15 10.41 4.44 4.98
N LYS A 16 10.89 5.06 3.89
CA LYS A 16 11.85 6.17 3.96
C LYS A 16 11.30 7.38 4.71
N ASP A 17 10.07 7.78 4.44
CA ASP A 17 9.44 8.93 5.11
C ASP A 17 9.25 8.66 6.61
N VAL A 18 8.84 7.44 7.00
CA VAL A 18 8.74 7.05 8.43
C VAL A 18 10.12 7.01 9.09
N ALA A 19 11.13 6.44 8.44
CA ALA A 19 12.49 6.44 8.96
C ALA A 19 13.01 7.87 9.21
N ALA A 20 12.79 8.76 8.25
CA ALA A 20 13.18 10.16 8.33
C ALA A 20 12.49 10.91 9.49
N SER A 21 11.23 10.61 9.80
CA SER A 21 10.53 11.27 10.92
C SER A 21 11.12 10.92 12.30
N TYR A 22 11.82 9.79 12.41
CA TYR A 22 12.55 9.41 13.61
C TYR A 22 14.02 9.87 13.61
N GLY A 23 14.46 10.61 12.59
CA GLY A 23 15.88 10.93 12.39
C GLY A 23 16.74 9.70 12.09
N ILE A 24 16.13 8.55 11.79
CA ILE A 24 16.83 7.32 11.48
C ILE A 24 17.14 7.31 10.00
N ASN A 25 18.42 7.37 9.65
CA ASN A 25 18.82 7.13 8.28
C ASN A 25 18.83 5.61 8.04
N TRP A 26 17.81 5.11 7.35
CA TRP A 26 17.76 3.74 6.85
C TRP A 26 18.68 3.51 5.63
N SER A 27 19.77 4.29 5.52
CA SER A 27 20.80 4.17 4.48
C SER A 27 21.56 2.85 4.50
N GLY A 28 21.48 2.08 5.58
CA GLY A 28 21.94 0.70 5.62
C GLY A 28 21.01 -0.21 4.81
N ALA A 29 21.49 -0.74 3.68
CA ALA A 29 20.75 -1.67 2.82
C ALA A 29 20.12 -2.85 3.59
N ALA A 30 20.76 -3.32 4.67
CA ALA A 30 20.27 -4.39 5.54
C ALA A 30 18.99 -4.03 6.33
N ASN A 31 18.89 -2.81 6.87
CA ASN A 31 17.72 -2.38 7.65
C ASN A 31 16.52 -2.06 6.75
N THR A 32 16.76 -1.49 5.57
CA THR A 32 15.67 -1.26 4.59
C THR A 32 15.19 -2.56 3.96
N ALA A 33 16.10 -3.42 3.50
CA ALA A 33 15.73 -4.67 2.85
C ALA A 33 14.97 -5.62 3.79
N SER A 34 15.36 -5.68 5.08
CA SER A 34 14.70 -6.52 6.09
C SER A 34 13.24 -6.15 6.33
N LYS A 35 12.80 -4.96 5.93
CA LYS A 35 11.44 -4.45 6.14
C LYS A 35 10.66 -4.34 4.83
N VAL A 36 11.34 -4.00 3.72
CA VAL A 36 10.74 -3.98 2.38
C VAL A 36 10.24 -5.37 1.97
N GLY A 37 10.98 -6.44 2.28
CA GLY A 37 10.56 -7.81 2.00
C GLY A 37 9.21 -8.14 2.64
N PRO A 38 9.11 -8.12 3.99
CA PRO A 38 7.84 -8.34 4.69
C PRO A 38 6.72 -7.36 4.28
N ALA A 39 7.02 -6.07 4.08
CA ALA A 39 6.05 -5.09 3.61
C ALA A 39 5.47 -5.44 2.24
N THR A 40 6.29 -5.96 1.32
CA THR A 40 5.85 -6.35 -0.02
C THR A 40 4.96 -7.58 0.02
N VAL A 41 5.31 -8.57 0.86
CA VAL A 41 4.45 -9.75 1.10
C VAL A 41 3.13 -9.32 1.73
N GLY A 42 3.18 -8.45 2.74
CA GLY A 42 1.99 -7.88 3.37
C GLY A 42 1.11 -7.12 2.38
N ALA A 43 1.71 -6.29 1.52
CA ALA A 43 0.99 -5.57 0.48
C ALA A 43 0.32 -6.50 -0.52
N ARG A 44 1.00 -7.59 -0.89
CA ARG A 44 0.42 -8.61 -1.78
C ARG A 44 -0.79 -9.29 -1.14
N ASN A 45 -0.72 -9.62 0.14
CA ASN A 45 -1.84 -10.23 0.85
C ASN A 45 -3.00 -9.25 0.98
N GLY A 46 -2.75 -8.01 1.43
CA GLY A 46 -3.78 -6.98 1.55
C GLY A 46 -4.43 -6.60 0.21
N TRP A 47 -3.66 -6.63 -0.89
CA TRP A 47 -4.20 -6.49 -2.25
C TRP A 47 -5.18 -7.61 -2.60
N ARG A 48 -4.78 -8.88 -2.38
CA ARG A 48 -5.59 -10.05 -2.69
C ARG A 48 -6.89 -10.11 -1.87
N GLU A 49 -6.79 -9.82 -0.58
CA GLU A 49 -7.96 -9.72 0.31
C GLU A 49 -8.94 -8.67 -0.21
N THR A 50 -8.43 -7.49 -0.56
CA THR A 50 -9.26 -6.39 -1.07
C THR A 50 -9.83 -6.69 -2.46
N GLU A 51 -9.08 -7.37 -3.32
CA GLU A 51 -9.56 -7.82 -4.62
C GLU A 51 -10.76 -8.76 -4.47
N ALA A 52 -10.68 -9.71 -3.52
CA ALA A 52 -11.79 -10.60 -3.20
C ALA A 52 -13.00 -9.80 -2.69
N GLU A 53 -12.81 -8.86 -1.77
CA GLU A 53 -13.89 -7.98 -1.29
C GLU A 53 -14.55 -7.17 -2.41
N VAL A 54 -13.75 -6.59 -3.32
CA VAL A 54 -14.27 -5.84 -4.46
C VAL A 54 -15.10 -6.73 -5.37
N ARG A 55 -14.62 -7.94 -5.67
CA ARG A 55 -15.37 -8.91 -6.49
C ARG A 55 -16.69 -9.32 -5.82
N THR A 56 -16.69 -9.56 -4.51
CA THR A 56 -17.90 -9.83 -3.75
C THR A 56 -18.89 -8.66 -3.84
N LYS A 57 -18.42 -7.42 -3.66
CA LYS A 57 -19.27 -6.22 -3.76
C LYS A 57 -19.86 -6.02 -5.16
N ILE A 58 -19.09 -6.30 -6.20
CA ILE A 58 -19.59 -6.27 -7.59
C ILE A 58 -20.67 -7.34 -7.79
N SER A 59 -20.44 -8.56 -7.30
CA SER A 59 -21.41 -9.66 -7.38
C SER A 59 -22.70 -9.39 -6.62
N GLN A 60 -22.65 -8.59 -5.56
CA GLN A 60 -23.79 -8.17 -4.75
C GLN A 60 -24.44 -6.88 -5.25
N ALA A 61 -23.91 -6.25 -6.30
CA ALA A 61 -24.46 -5.00 -6.81
C ALA A 61 -25.79 -5.23 -7.53
N GLU A 62 -26.86 -4.61 -7.03
CA GLU A 62 -28.21 -4.74 -7.58
C GLU A 62 -28.36 -4.13 -8.99
N THR A 63 -27.46 -3.22 -9.37
CA THR A 63 -27.50 -2.56 -10.68
C THR A 63 -26.13 -2.56 -11.36
N ARG A 64 -26.14 -2.62 -12.70
CA ARG A 64 -24.93 -2.46 -13.52
C ARG A 64 -24.22 -1.13 -13.29
N LEU A 65 -24.97 -0.07 -12.97
CA LEU A 65 -24.41 1.24 -12.61
C LEU A 65 -23.64 1.20 -11.28
N ALA A 66 -24.17 0.50 -10.27
CA ALA A 66 -23.47 0.31 -8.99
C ALA A 66 -22.21 -0.55 -9.17
N ALA A 67 -22.30 -1.65 -9.91
CA ALA A 67 -21.14 -2.48 -10.28
C ALA A 67 -20.06 -1.64 -10.97
N GLY A 68 -20.42 -0.86 -11.98
CA GLY A 68 -19.48 0.00 -12.71
C GLY A 68 -18.86 1.11 -11.84
N ARG A 69 -19.55 1.61 -10.81
CA ARG A 69 -18.95 2.54 -9.83
C ARG A 69 -17.93 1.84 -8.93
N ILE A 70 -18.22 0.61 -8.50
CA ILE A 70 -17.31 -0.19 -7.67
C ILE A 70 -16.05 -0.54 -8.48
N GLU A 71 -16.19 -0.94 -9.73
CA GLU A 71 -15.06 -1.20 -10.63
C GLU A 71 -14.17 0.01 -10.84
N LYS A 72 -14.75 1.20 -11.03
CA LYS A 72 -13.97 2.46 -11.14
C LYS A 72 -13.19 2.77 -9.87
N ALA A 73 -13.73 2.44 -8.70
CA ALA A 73 -13.06 2.63 -7.41
C ALA A 73 -12.16 1.45 -7.00
N ALA A 74 -12.24 0.32 -7.69
CA ALA A 74 -11.57 -0.94 -7.34
C ALA A 74 -10.06 -0.74 -7.24
N THR A 75 -9.45 -0.07 -8.23
CA THR A 75 -8.00 0.16 -8.26
C THR A 75 -7.54 0.94 -7.02
N GLN A 76 -8.21 2.03 -6.66
CA GLN A 76 -7.85 2.80 -5.46
C GLN A 76 -8.07 2.00 -4.18
N THR A 77 -9.12 1.17 -4.15
CA THR A 77 -9.44 0.32 -3.00
C THR A 77 -8.37 -0.74 -2.80
N MET A 78 -7.97 -1.45 -3.87
CA MET A 78 -6.88 -2.42 -3.84
C MET A 78 -5.54 -1.79 -3.46
N ILE A 79 -5.23 -0.57 -3.93
CA ILE A 79 -4.02 0.18 -3.53
C ILE A 79 -4.02 0.45 -2.02
N LYS A 80 -5.16 0.89 -1.46
CA LYS A 80 -5.31 1.08 0.00
C LYS A 80 -5.14 -0.24 0.76
N GLY A 81 -5.69 -1.32 0.21
CA GLY A 81 -5.49 -2.69 0.71
C GLY A 81 -4.02 -3.08 0.78
N ALA A 82 -3.27 -2.84 -0.29
CA ALA A 82 -1.82 -3.06 -0.34
C ALA A 82 -1.07 -2.22 0.71
N ALA A 83 -1.38 -0.93 0.84
CA ALA A 83 -0.74 -0.09 1.86
C ALA A 83 -1.04 -0.58 3.28
N LYS A 84 -2.30 -0.95 3.58
CA LYS A 84 -2.72 -1.49 4.88
C LYS A 84 -2.02 -2.81 5.19
N GLY A 85 -1.96 -3.72 4.21
CA GLY A 85 -1.25 -4.98 4.32
C GLY A 85 0.25 -4.80 4.56
N ALA A 86 0.87 -3.83 3.87
CA ALA A 86 2.26 -3.46 4.09
C ALA A 86 2.50 -3.04 5.54
N ILE A 87 1.76 -2.04 6.04
CA ILE A 87 1.83 -1.51 7.41
C ILE A 87 1.69 -2.63 8.44
N LYS A 88 0.70 -3.50 8.27
CA LYS A 88 0.43 -4.63 9.17
C LYS A 88 1.62 -5.60 9.24
N ALA A 89 2.28 -5.88 8.11
CA ALA A 89 3.35 -6.87 8.06
C ALA A 89 4.68 -6.40 8.66
N ILE A 90 4.98 -5.10 8.62
CA ILE A 90 6.21 -4.54 9.19
C ILE A 90 6.06 -4.08 10.65
N GLY A 91 4.84 -4.16 11.18
CA GLY A 91 4.56 -3.77 12.55
C GLY A 91 4.76 -2.27 12.77
N ILE A 92 4.40 -1.41 11.81
CA ILE A 92 4.18 0.02 12.08
C ILE A 92 2.88 0.12 12.89
N TRP A 93 2.93 -0.38 14.12
CA TRP A 93 1.83 -0.49 15.06
C TRP A 93 2.33 0.17 16.35
N GLY A 94 1.90 1.42 16.59
CA GLY A 94 2.30 2.16 17.78
C GLY A 94 1.92 3.63 17.80
N PHE A 95 2.00 4.34 16.67
CA PHE A 95 1.69 5.78 16.61
C PHE A 95 0.92 6.13 15.34
N ILE A 96 -0.26 6.74 15.48
CA ILE A 96 -1.06 7.29 14.37
C ILE A 96 -0.21 8.14 13.39
N PRO A 97 0.74 8.97 13.87
CA PRO A 97 1.69 9.68 13.01
C PRO A 97 2.41 8.79 11.98
N ASP A 98 2.87 7.60 12.35
CA ASP A 98 3.66 6.74 11.47
C ASP A 98 2.84 6.18 10.30
N ILE A 99 1.59 5.85 10.56
CA ILE A 99 0.66 5.37 9.54
C ILE A 99 0.39 6.48 8.52
N VAL A 100 0.21 7.73 9.00
CA VAL A 100 -0.03 8.89 8.14
C VAL A 100 1.21 9.21 7.31
N ILE A 101 2.39 9.19 7.93
CA ILE A 101 3.67 9.44 7.25
C ILE A 101 3.92 8.35 6.19
N PHE A 102 3.73 7.07 6.55
CA PHE A 102 3.83 5.97 5.62
C PHE A 102 2.87 6.13 4.44
N ALA A 103 1.59 6.42 4.70
CA ALA A 103 0.59 6.58 3.65
C ALA A 103 0.92 7.73 2.69
N ASN A 104 1.42 8.85 3.22
CA ASN A 104 1.87 9.99 2.43
C ASN A 104 3.08 9.62 1.56
N GLY A 105 4.11 9.01 2.14
CA GLY A 105 5.28 8.53 1.39
C GLY A 105 4.91 7.49 0.34
N PHE A 106 4.02 6.55 0.70
CA PHE A 106 3.50 5.54 -0.22
C PHE A 106 2.81 6.15 -1.42
N ARG A 107 1.94 7.14 -1.20
CA ARG A 107 1.26 7.84 -2.28
C ARG A 107 2.25 8.57 -3.19
N LYS A 108 3.25 9.26 -2.62
CA LYS A 108 4.31 9.94 -3.40
C LYS A 108 5.07 8.94 -4.29
N GLY A 109 5.56 7.84 -3.71
CA GLY A 109 6.34 6.83 -4.44
C GLY A 109 5.53 6.09 -5.50
N TYR A 110 4.26 5.78 -5.21
CA TYR A 110 3.34 5.13 -6.14
C TYR A 110 2.99 6.02 -7.36
N SER A 111 2.81 7.32 -7.12
CA SER A 111 2.54 8.31 -8.17
C SER A 111 3.78 8.59 -9.02
N ALA A 112 4.95 8.76 -8.41
CA ALA A 112 6.20 9.05 -9.12
C ALA A 112 6.62 7.92 -10.07
N ALA A 113 6.36 6.65 -9.72
CA ALA A 113 6.61 5.51 -10.60
C ALA A 113 5.56 5.30 -11.70
N GLY A 114 4.53 6.15 -11.75
CA GLY A 114 3.44 6.08 -12.74
C GLY A 114 3.45 7.20 -13.78
N ASN A 115 4.22 8.27 -13.56
CA ASN A 115 4.57 9.27 -14.57
C ASN A 115 5.82 8.79 -15.32
#